data_AF-A0A0F8WI64-F1
#
_entry.id   AF-A0A0F8WI64-F1
#
_cell.length_a   1.000
_cell.length_b   1.000
_cell.length_c   1.000
_cell.angle_alpha   90.00
_cell.angle_beta   90.00
_cell.angle_gamma   90.00
#
_symmetry.space_group_name_H-M   'P 1'
#
loop_
_entity.id
_entity.type
_entity.pdbx_description
1 polymer ?
#
loop_
_entity_poly.entity_id
_entity_poly.type
_entity_poly.pdbx_seq_one_letter_code
_entity_poly.pdbx_strand_id
1 'polypeptide(L)'
;MAADIGAYQTKYRQELILGFEDRQSRLRSTVVTEADVNGNQAIFLVSDSGSATATTRGADGLLVARDDSHTQTTVTLAEWHDLEYRAAA
;
A
#
# COMPACT_ATOMS: atom_id res chain seq x y z
N MET A 1 5.81 6.35 -63.92
CA MET A 1 4.99 6.97 -62.86
C MET A 1 5.79 6.83 -61.58
N ALA A 2 6.33 7.93 -61.05
CA ALA A 2 7.26 7.89 -59.93
C ALA A 2 6.54 7.36 -58.68
N ALA A 3 7.07 6.31 -58.07
CA ALA A 3 6.59 5.82 -56.79
C ALA A 3 6.90 6.90 -55.75
N ASP A 4 5.86 7.40 -55.09
CA ASP A 4 6.00 8.24 -53.91
C ASP A 4 6.72 7.42 -52.82
N ILE A 5 8.04 7.63 -52.74
CA ILE A 5 8.89 7.19 -51.64
C ILE A 5 8.60 8.10 -50.44
N GLY A 6 7.36 8.01 -49.95
CA GLY A 6 6.89 8.70 -48.76
C GLY A 6 7.69 8.20 -47.56
N ALA A 7 8.66 9.01 -47.12
CA ALA A 7 9.39 8.74 -45.90
C ALA A 7 8.44 8.89 -44.71
N TYR A 8 8.20 7.78 -43.98
CA TYR A 8 7.45 7.81 -42.73
C TYR A 8 8.16 8.72 -41.72
N GLN A 9 7.57 9.89 -41.46
CA GLN A 9 8.11 10.84 -40.50
C GLN A 9 7.60 10.51 -39.10
N THR A 10 8.49 10.07 -38.20
CA THR A 10 8.18 9.96 -36.77
C THR A 10 8.01 11.37 -36.20
N LYS A 11 6.76 11.76 -35.94
CA LYS A 11 6.42 13.05 -35.33
C LYS A 11 6.50 12.91 -33.80
N TYR A 12 7.48 13.54 -33.18
CA TYR A 12 7.49 13.71 -31.73
C TYR A 12 6.51 14.81 -31.31
N ARG A 13 5.86 14.63 -30.17
CA ARG A 13 4.95 15.63 -29.59
C ARG A 13 5.76 16.88 -29.25
N GLN A 14 5.36 18.05 -29.72
CA GLN A 14 6.07 19.33 -29.53
C GLN A 14 5.92 19.92 -28.11
N GLU A 15 5.56 19.10 -27.13
CA GLU A 15 5.39 19.49 -25.73
C GLU A 15 6.50 18.84 -24.91
N LEU A 16 7.12 19.62 -24.03
CA LEU A 16 8.04 19.12 -23.03
C LEU A 16 7.25 18.26 -22.03
N ILE A 17 7.43 16.94 -22.07
CA ILE A 17 6.94 16.03 -21.03
C ILE A 17 7.97 16.09 -19.91
N LEU A 18 7.71 16.93 -18.90
CA LEU A 18 8.53 16.99 -17.70
C LEU A 18 8.43 15.66 -16.96
N GLY A 19 9.57 15.11 -16.53
CA GLY A 19 9.61 13.96 -15.65
C GLY A 19 8.97 14.31 -14.31
N PHE A 20 7.93 13.58 -13.93
CA PHE A 20 7.32 13.73 -12.61
C PHE A 20 8.18 13.00 -11.58
N GLU A 21 9.07 13.73 -10.92
CA GLU A 21 9.78 13.23 -9.74
C GLU A 21 8.94 13.54 -8.49
N ASP A 22 8.05 12.61 -8.13
CA ASP A 22 7.43 12.65 -6.81
C ASP A 22 8.42 12.00 -5.82
N ARG A 23 8.86 12.78 -4.82
CA ARG A 23 9.74 12.28 -3.74
C ARG A 23 9.01 11.30 -2.82
N GLN A 24 7.70 11.16 -2.98
CA GLN A 24 6.87 10.35 -2.13
C GLN A 24 5.91 9.48 -2.93
N SER A 25 5.53 8.34 -2.36
CA SER A 25 4.42 7.57 -2.91
C SER A 25 3.11 8.37 -2.78
N ARG A 26 2.38 8.47 -3.88
CA ARG A 26 1.04 9.09 -3.94
C ARG A 26 0.02 8.41 -3.02
N LEU A 27 0.29 7.18 -2.60
CA LEU A 27 -0.55 6.39 -1.68
C LEU A 27 -0.15 6.58 -0.21
N ARG A 28 0.85 7.39 0.10
CA ARG A 28 1.33 7.51 1.48
C ARG A 28 0.27 8.07 2.44
N SER A 29 -0.65 8.91 1.96
CA SER A 29 -1.77 9.40 2.77
C SER A 29 -2.89 8.37 2.97
N THR A 30 -2.91 7.28 2.19
CA THR A 30 -3.96 6.26 2.25
C THR A 30 -3.56 5.05 3.09
N VAL A 31 -2.36 5.06 3.68
CA VAL A 31 -1.83 3.96 4.50
C VAL A 31 -1.51 4.47 5.90
N VAL A 32 -1.68 3.61 6.90
CA VAL A 32 -1.26 3.89 8.27
C VAL A 32 0.23 3.57 8.39
N THR A 33 1.05 4.58 8.64
CA THR A 33 2.51 4.43 8.82
C THR A 33 2.94 4.49 10.28
N GLU A 34 2.02 4.78 11.17
CA GLU A 34 2.25 4.83 12.61
C GLU A 34 2.12 3.41 13.16
N ALA A 35 3.19 2.90 13.77
CA ALA A 35 3.22 1.58 14.36
C ALA A 35 3.84 1.66 15.76
N ASP A 36 3.26 0.93 16.71
CA ASP A 36 3.90 0.68 17.99
C ASP A 36 4.88 -0.48 17.82
N VAL A 37 6.16 -0.21 18.01
CA VAL A 37 7.26 -1.15 17.73
C VAL A 37 7.86 -1.60 19.06
N ASN A 38 7.49 -2.80 19.49
CA ASN A 38 8.10 -3.46 20.64
C ASN A 38 8.98 -4.63 20.15
N GLY A 39 10.27 -4.38 19.98
CA GLY A 39 11.24 -5.36 19.45
C GLY A 39 11.30 -5.37 17.91
N ASN A 40 11.44 -6.54 17.29
CA ASN A 40 11.64 -6.66 15.84
C ASN A 40 10.32 -6.78 15.03
N GLN A 41 9.17 -6.46 15.62
CA GLN A 41 7.88 -6.58 14.96
C GLN A 41 7.05 -5.31 15.09
N ALA A 42 6.38 -4.96 13.99
CA ALA A 42 5.29 -4.00 13.96
C ALA A 42 4.00 -4.76 13.66
N ILE A 43 2.97 -4.56 14.49
CA ILE A 43 1.69 -5.25 14.36
C ILE A 43 0.61 -4.24 13.97
N PHE A 44 -0.08 -4.51 12.87
CA PHE A 44 -1.22 -3.72 12.42
C PHE A 44 -2.51 -4.52 12.67
N LEU A 45 -3.38 -3.98 13.51
CA LEU A 45 -4.72 -4.51 13.72
C LEU A 45 -5.68 -3.83 12.74
N VAL A 46 -6.16 -4.59 11.75
CA VAL A 46 -7.20 -4.13 10.82
C VAL A 46 -8.54 -4.66 11.32
N SER A 47 -9.39 -3.74 11.77
CA SER A 47 -10.75 -4.06 12.19
C SER A 47 -11.74 -3.55 11.15
N ASP A 48 -12.58 -4.45 10.66
CA ASP A 48 -13.61 -4.13 9.68
C ASP A 48 -14.89 -4.95 9.91
N SER A 49 -15.96 -4.55 9.23
CA SER A 49 -17.27 -5.21 9.35
C SER A 49 -17.34 -6.58 8.65
N GLY A 50 -16.25 -7.10 8.08
CA GLY A 50 -16.22 -8.37 7.36
C GLY A 50 -17.04 -8.39 6.08
N SER A 51 -17.12 -7.26 5.36
CA SER A 51 -17.98 -7.07 4.17
C SER A 51 -19.48 -7.27 4.42
N ALA A 52 -19.92 -7.14 5.66
CA ALA A 52 -21.19 -7.72 6.03
C ALA A 52 -22.39 -6.76 5.79
N THR A 53 -23.51 -7.33 5.35
CA THR A 53 -24.70 -6.61 4.86
C THR A 53 -25.76 -6.43 5.94
N ALA A 54 -26.67 -5.47 5.76
CA ALA A 54 -27.76 -5.25 6.70
C ALA A 54 -28.73 -6.45 6.70
N THR A 55 -29.11 -6.93 7.89
CA THR A 55 -30.09 -8.01 8.06
C THR A 55 -31.42 -7.46 8.55
N THR A 56 -32.51 -8.09 8.10
CA THR A 56 -33.86 -7.78 8.58
C THR A 56 -34.04 -8.33 10.00
N ARG A 57 -34.85 -7.65 10.81
CA ARG A 57 -35.22 -8.12 12.16
C ARG A 57 -35.77 -9.55 12.15
N GLY A 58 -35.43 -10.32 13.18
CA GLY A 58 -35.96 -11.67 13.39
C GLY A 58 -37.43 -11.65 13.80
N ALA A 59 -38.05 -12.84 13.88
CA ALA A 59 -39.44 -12.99 14.31
C ALA A 59 -39.70 -12.40 15.71
N ASP A 60 -38.68 -12.42 16.58
CA ASP A 60 -38.72 -11.84 17.93
C ASP A 60 -38.51 -10.31 17.95
N GLY A 61 -38.44 -9.66 16.78
CA GLY A 61 -38.29 -8.21 16.64
C GLY A 61 -36.88 -7.67 16.93
N LEU A 62 -35.93 -8.52 17.32
CA LEU A 62 -34.54 -8.17 17.60
C LEU A 62 -33.68 -8.13 16.33
N LEU A 63 -32.69 -7.24 16.31
CA LEU A 63 -31.63 -7.22 15.30
C LEU A 63 -30.56 -8.23 15.70
N VAL A 64 -30.08 -9.01 14.74
CA VAL A 64 -28.99 -9.97 14.98
C VAL A 64 -27.66 -9.21 15.05
N ALA A 65 -26.98 -9.33 16.18
CA ALA A 65 -25.60 -8.87 16.32
C ALA A 65 -24.64 -9.88 15.66
N ARG A 66 -23.56 -9.37 15.08
CA ARG A 66 -22.46 -10.15 14.53
C ARG A 66 -21.15 -9.63 15.09
N ASP A 67 -20.15 -10.51 15.13
CA ASP A 67 -18.79 -10.12 15.48
C ASP A 67 -18.11 -9.38 14.31
N ASP A 68 -17.23 -8.44 14.65
CA ASP A 68 -16.39 -7.74 13.68
C ASP A 68 -15.14 -8.58 13.32
N SER A 69 -14.63 -8.36 12.12
CA SER A 69 -13.38 -8.98 11.65
C SER A 69 -12.18 -8.28 12.28
N HIS A 70 -11.22 -9.07 12.77
CA HIS A 70 -9.98 -8.58 13.36
C HIS A 70 -8.80 -9.30 12.72
N THR A 71 -8.22 -8.71 11.68
CA THR A 71 -7.06 -9.28 11.00
C THR A 71 -5.78 -8.64 11.50
N GLN A 72 -4.88 -9.46 12.05
CA GLN A 72 -3.58 -9.01 12.50
C GLN A 72 -2.54 -9.24 11.41
N THR A 73 -1.95 -8.15 10.90
CA THR A 73 -0.84 -8.21 9.95
C THR A 73 0.45 -7.86 10.66
N THR A 74 1.37 -8.82 10.74
CA THR A 74 2.68 -8.64 11.39
C THR A 74 3.75 -8.38 10.34
N VAL A 75 4.51 -7.31 10.53
CA VAL A 75 5.68 -6.98 9.71
C VAL A 75 6.93 -7.19 10.54
N THR A 76 7.86 -8.02 10.05
CA THR A 76 9.17 -8.22 10.68
C THR A 76 10.11 -7.09 10.26
N LEU A 77 10.64 -6.38 11.24
CA LEU A 77 11.65 -5.34 11.05
C LEU A 77 13.02 -6.03 11.05
N ALA A 78 13.68 -6.01 9.90
CA ALA A 78 15.06 -6.47 9.79
C ALA A 78 15.98 -5.35 10.28
N GLU A 79 16.69 -5.61 11.36
CA GLU A 79 17.76 -4.73 11.84
C GLU A 79 18.94 -4.79 10.85
N TRP A 80 19.40 -3.64 10.39
CA TRP A 80 20.62 -3.51 9.59
C TRP A 80 21.65 -2.75 10.40
N HIS A 81 22.59 -3.51 10.97
CA HIS A 81 23.69 -2.95 11.75
C HIS A 81 25.01 -3.54 11.27
N ASP A 82 25.96 -2.67 10.98
CA ASP A 82 27.37 -3.02 10.80
C ASP A 82 28.06 -2.81 12.14
N LEU A 83 28.26 -3.90 12.89
CA LEU A 83 29.00 -3.88 14.15
C LEU A 83 30.39 -4.43 13.88
N GLU A 84 31.38 -3.53 13.82
CA GLU A 84 32.78 -3.96 13.81
C GLU A 84 33.13 -4.59 15.17
N TYR A 85 33.32 -5.91 15.16
CA TYR A 85 33.79 -6.63 16.35
C TYR A 85 35.23 -6.18 16.67
N ARG A 86 35.38 -5.42 17.76
CA ARG A 86 36.69 -5.12 18.34
C ARG A 86 36.95 -6.06 19.51
N ALA A 87 37.91 -6.96 19.34
CA ALA A 87 38.43 -7.76 20.44
C ALA A 87 39.08 -6.82 21.49
N ALA A 88 38.68 -6.96 22.75
CA ALA A 88 39.29 -6.22 23.86
C ALA A 88 40.78 -6.60 24.00
N ALA A 89 41.62 -5.58 24.18
CA ALA A 89 43.07 -5.70 24.37
C ALA A 89 43.44 -6.26 25.75
#